data_AF-A0A521RM39-F1
#
_entry.id   AF-A0A521RM39-F1
#
_cell.length_a   1.000
_cell.length_b   1.000
_cell.length_c   1.000
_cell.angle_alpha   90.00
_cell.angle_beta   90.00
_cell.angle_gamma   90.00
#
_symmetry.space_group_name_H-M   'P 1'
#
loop_
_entity.id
_entity.type
_entity.pdbx_description
1 polymer ?
#
loop_
_entity_poly.entity_id
_entity_poly.type
_entity_poly.pdbx_seq_one_letter_code
_entity_poly.pdbx_strand_id
1 'polypeptide(L)'
;MAIVGLFSVVGALVGWRRATANIENPPGKYDFPGGMSRRDHLRILARKHRRWRIPITLAYAAASGAAGFALLMVYAVFIRR
;
A
#
# COMPACT_ATOMS: atom_id res chain seq x y z
N MET A 1 19.84 -3.99 -12.19
CA MET A 1 18.49 -4.50 -11.88
C MET A 1 18.24 -4.76 -10.40
N ALA A 2 19.22 -5.24 -9.62
CA ALA A 2 19.05 -5.52 -8.18
C ALA A 2 18.53 -4.33 -7.34
N ILE A 3 19.00 -3.10 -7.63
CA ILE A 3 18.59 -1.89 -6.90
C ILE A 3 17.10 -1.55 -7.14
N VAL A 4 16.64 -1.64 -8.40
CA VAL A 4 15.21 -1.42 -8.73
C VAL A 4 14.34 -2.48 -8.07
N GLY A 5 14.79 -3.74 -8.05
CA GLY A 5 14.13 -4.82 -7.31
C GLY A 5 14.00 -4.49 -5.81
N LEU A 6 15.04 -3.91 -5.20
CA LEU A 6 15.02 -3.50 -3.79
C LEU A 6 13.95 -2.42 -3.54
N PHE A 7 13.87 -1.38 -4.38
CA PHE A 7 12.84 -0.33 -4.27
C PHE A 7 11.43 -0.90 -4.44
N SER A 8 11.23 -1.84 -5.36
CA SER A 8 9.95 -2.52 -5.53
C SER A 8 9.57 -3.36 -4.31
N VAL A 9 10.52 -4.07 -3.68
CA VAL A 9 10.27 -4.86 -2.47
C VAL A 9 9.95 -3.97 -1.27
N VAL A 10 10.69 -2.87 -1.08
CA VAL A 10 10.41 -1.88 -0.03
C VAL A 10 9.03 -1.25 -0.23
N GLY A 11 8.72 -0.87 -1.47
CA GLY A 11 7.40 -0.38 -1.85
C GLY A 11 6.28 -1.36 -1.56
N ALA A 12 6.48 -2.64 -1.92
CA ALA A 12 5.52 -3.70 -1.64
C ALA A 12 5.31 -3.91 -0.14
N LEU A 13 6.36 -3.85 0.68
CA LEU A 13 6.26 -3.95 2.15
C LEU A 13 5.48 -2.78 2.75
N VAL A 14 5.73 -1.55 2.29
CA VAL A 14 5.01 -0.35 2.73
C VAL A 14 3.54 -0.41 2.29
N GLY A 15 3.30 -0.77 1.03
CA GLY A 15 1.96 -0.95 0.48
C GLY A 15 1.16 -2.02 1.22
N TRP A 16 1.81 -3.13 1.56
CA TRP A 16 1.22 -4.19 2.36
C TRP A 16 0.83 -3.72 3.75
N ARG A 17 1.76 -3.07 4.48
CA ARG A 17 1.45 -2.52 5.82
C ARG A 17 0.30 -1.53 5.78
N ARG A 18 0.27 -0.64 4.78
CA ARG A 18 -0.81 0.35 4.63
C ARG A 18 -2.15 -0.31 4.27
N ALA A 19 -2.10 -1.38 3.49
CA ALA A 19 -3.23 -2.21 3.12
C ALA A 19 -3.63 -3.26 4.17
N THR A 20 -2.93 -3.36 5.30
CA THR A 20 -3.32 -4.19 6.45
C THR A 20 -3.57 -3.37 7.72
N ALA A 21 -3.16 -2.10 7.77
CA ALA A 21 -3.28 -1.23 8.94
C ALA A 21 -4.70 -1.14 9.51
N ASN A 22 -5.74 -1.07 8.66
CA ASN A 22 -7.14 -1.03 9.14
C ASN A 22 -7.71 -2.42 9.48
N ILE A 23 -7.00 -3.51 9.18
CA ILE A 23 -7.32 -4.85 9.71
C ILE A 23 -6.76 -4.98 11.12
N GLU A 24 -5.53 -4.51 11.33
CA GLU A 24 -4.85 -4.56 12.63
C GLU A 24 -5.45 -3.55 13.62
N ASN A 25 -5.79 -2.34 13.16
CA ASN A 25 -6.52 -1.33 13.91
C ASN A 25 -7.89 -1.08 13.27
N PRO A 26 -8.93 -1.87 13.63
CA PRO A 26 -10.28 -1.60 13.16
C PRO A 26 -10.77 -0.23 13.66
N PRO A 27 -11.61 0.47 12.87
CA PRO A 27 -12.14 1.78 13.23
C PRO A 27 -12.90 1.73 14.56
N GLY A 28 -12.81 2.82 15.31
CA GLY A 28 -13.31 2.93 16.67
C GLY A 28 -14.83 2.75 16.74
N LYS A 29 -15.34 2.49 17.96
CA LYS A 29 -16.75 2.15 18.24
C LYS A 29 -17.78 3.18 17.76
N TYR A 30 -17.34 4.36 17.31
CA TYR A 30 -18.16 5.51 16.89
C TYR A 30 -18.04 5.87 15.40
N ASP A 31 -17.23 5.16 14.60
CA ASP A 31 -17.06 5.42 13.16
C ASP A 31 -18.10 4.70 12.28
N PHE A 32 -19.11 4.09 12.89
CA PHE A 32 -20.15 3.38 12.16
C PHE A 32 -21.24 4.36 11.70
N PRO A 33 -21.62 4.35 10.41
CA PRO A 33 -22.76 5.15 9.96
C PRO A 33 -24.02 4.74 10.74
N GLY A 34 -24.79 5.74 11.19
CA GLY A 34 -26.00 5.53 11.98
C GLY A 34 -26.94 4.53 11.31
N GLY A 35 -27.38 3.52 12.07
CA GLY A 35 -28.25 2.44 11.56
C GLY A 35 -27.53 1.14 11.15
N MET A 36 -26.20 1.09 11.17
CA MET A 36 -25.44 -0.14 10.86
C MET A 36 -24.92 -0.82 12.13
N SER A 37 -25.18 -2.13 12.29
CA SER A 37 -24.60 -2.92 13.38
C SER A 37 -23.08 -3.05 13.22
N ARG A 38 -22.35 -3.03 14.35
CA ARG A 38 -20.88 -3.22 14.40
C ARG A 38 -20.44 -4.46 13.60
N ARG A 39 -21.21 -5.55 13.66
CA ARG A 39 -20.90 -6.79 12.95
C ARG A 39 -20.98 -6.63 11.43
N ASP A 40 -21.96 -5.89 10.93
CA ASP A 40 -22.16 -5.67 9.50
C ASP A 40 -21.11 -4.71 8.93
N HIS A 41 -20.80 -3.64 9.68
CA HIS A 41 -19.72 -2.74 9.30
C HIS A 41 -18.37 -3.48 9.21
N LEU A 42 -18.03 -4.30 10.21
CA LEU A 42 -16.81 -5.10 10.19
C LEU A 42 -16.77 -6.12 9.03
N ARG A 43 -17.90 -6.75 8.68
CA ARG A 43 -17.99 -7.66 7.52
C ARG A 43 -17.78 -6.93 6.19
N ILE A 44 -18.31 -5.71 6.04
CA ILE A 44 -18.10 -4.89 4.85
C ILE A 44 -16.64 -4.44 4.77
N LEU A 45 -16.08 -4.00 5.90
CA LEU A 45 -14.68 -3.58 5.98
C LEU A 45 -13.72 -4.73 5.64
N ALA A 46 -13.97 -5.93 6.18
CA ALA A 46 -13.18 -7.12 5.88
C ALA A 46 -13.25 -7.52 4.40
N ARG A 47 -14.45 -7.48 3.79
CA ARG A 47 -14.61 -7.73 2.34
C ARG A 47 -13.89 -6.68 1.50
N LYS A 48 -14.01 -5.41 1.85
CA LYS A 48 -13.31 -4.30 1.19
C LYS A 48 -11.80 -4.51 1.29
N HIS A 49 -11.28 -4.80 2.48
CA HIS A 49 -9.85 -5.03 2.67
C HIS A 49 -9.32 -6.23 1.89
N ARG A 50 -10.04 -7.36 1.91
CA ARG A 50 -9.63 -8.55 1.16
C ARG A 50 -9.54 -8.28 -0.35
N ARG A 51 -10.43 -7.42 -0.86
CA ARG A 51 -10.46 -7.03 -2.28
C ARG A 51 -9.41 -5.98 -2.64
N TRP A 52 -9.13 -5.03 -1.74
CA TRP A 52 -8.22 -3.91 -1.99
C TRP A 52 -6.76 -4.18 -1.60
N ARG A 53 -6.47 -5.21 -0.80
CA ARG A 53 -5.11 -5.51 -0.33
C ARG A 53 -4.13 -5.80 -1.47
N ILE A 54 -4.53 -6.64 -2.41
CA ILE A 54 -3.71 -6.99 -3.58
C ILE A 54 -3.46 -5.78 -4.50
N PRO A 55 -4.50 -5.04 -4.97
CA PRO A 55 -4.27 -3.91 -5.87
C PRO A 55 -3.49 -2.75 -5.21
N ILE A 56 -3.71 -2.46 -3.92
CA ILE A 56 -2.93 -1.42 -3.22
C ILE A 56 -1.46 -1.82 -3.13
N THR A 57 -1.18 -3.08 -2.81
CA THR A 57 0.20 -3.58 -2.72
C THR A 57 0.90 -3.51 -4.08
N LEU A 58 0.22 -3.94 -5.15
CA LEU A 58 0.74 -3.85 -6.52
C LEU A 58 0.97 -2.41 -6.96
N ALA A 59 0.04 -1.49 -6.66
CA ALA A 59 0.19 -0.08 -6.98
C ALA A 59 1.41 0.54 -6.29
N TYR A 60 1.61 0.25 -4.99
CA TYR A 60 2.78 0.72 -4.25
C TYR A 60 4.09 0.11 -4.74
N ALA A 61 4.10 -1.19 -5.09
CA ALA A 61 5.26 -1.84 -5.67
C ALA A 61 5.65 -1.22 -7.01
N ALA A 62 4.68 -1.00 -7.90
CA ALA A 62 4.89 -0.38 -9.20
C ALA A 62 5.36 1.08 -9.07
N ALA A 63 4.71 1.88 -8.22
CA ALA A 63 5.09 3.27 -7.98
C ALA A 63 6.52 3.40 -7.41
N SER A 64 6.89 2.53 -6.46
CA SER A 64 8.22 2.55 -5.85
C SER A 64 9.31 2.07 -6.81
N GLY A 65 9.02 1.05 -7.62
CA GLY A 65 9.91 0.60 -8.70
C GLY A 65 10.16 1.70 -9.75
N ALA A 66 9.10 2.40 -10.16
CA ALA A 66 9.20 3.52 -11.10
C ALA A 66 10.00 4.69 -10.51
N ALA A 67 9.75 5.05 -9.24
CA ALA A 67 10.51 6.09 -8.55
C ALA A 67 12.00 5.74 -8.39
N GLY A 68 12.31 4.50 -8.03
CA GLY A 68 13.69 4.00 -7.95
C GLY A 68 14.42 4.03 -9.30
N PHE A 69 13.72 3.67 -10.38
CA PHE A 69 14.26 3.78 -11.73
C PHE A 69 14.52 5.25 -12.14
N ALA A 70 13.57 6.14 -11.85
CA ALA A 70 13.72 7.58 -12.13
C ALA A 70 14.91 8.19 -11.37
N LEU A 71 15.09 7.83 -10.09
CA LEU A 71 16.25 8.26 -9.30
C LEU A 71 17.58 7.78 -9.91
N LEU A 72 17.63 6.53 -10.36
CA LEU A 72 18.83 5.99 -11.03
C LEU A 72 19.13 6.72 -12.35
N MET A 73 18.09 7.06 -13.12
CA MET A 73 18.24 7.87 -14.34
C MET A 73 18.79 9.27 -14.03
N VAL A 74 18.22 9.96 -13.03
CA VAL A 74 18.71 11.28 -12.61
C VAL A 74 20.17 11.20 -12.15
N TYR A 75 20.51 10.21 -11.33
CA TYR A 75 21.88 10.00 -10.87
C TYR A 75 22.84 9.76 -12.05
N ALA A 76 22.47 8.90 -12.98
CA ALA A 76 23.28 8.58 -14.16
C ALA A 76 23.49 9.79 -15.08
N VAL A 77 22.49 10.67 -15.22
CA VAL A 77 22.55 11.84 -16.10
C VAL A 77 23.30 13.01 -15.46
N PHE A 78 23.09 13.26 -14.17
CA PHE A 78 23.56 14.50 -13.53
C PHE A 78 24.78 14.32 -12.61
N ILE A 79 24.99 13.15 -12.02
CA ILE A 79 26.06 12.94 -11.03
C ILE A 79 27.24 12.16 -11.65
N ARG A 80 27.00 11.39 -12.71
CA ARG A 80 28.06 10.63 -13.41
C ARG A 80 28.74 11.40 -14.55
N ARG A 81 28.32 12.64 -14.84
CA ARG A 81 29.05 13.58 -15.70
C ARG A 81 30.07 14.35 -14.88
#